data_AF-A0A9D8BZE3-F1
#
_entry.id   AF-A0A9D8BZE3-F1
#
_cell.length_a   1.000
_cell.length_b   1.000
_cell.length_c   1.000
_cell.angle_alpha   90.00
_cell.angle_beta   90.00
_cell.angle_gamma   90.00
#
_symmetry.space_group_name_H-M   'P 1'
#
loop_
_entity.id
_entity.type
_entity.pdbx_description
1 polymer ?
#
loop_
_entity_poly.entity_id
_entity_poly.type
_entity_poly.pdbx_seq_one_letter_code
_entity_poly.pdbx_strand_id
1 'polypeptide(L)'
;QMIDRYLAELDAMGCVIAITADHGMNAKVGMNGMPDVIYLQDWFDQQIGLGRARVILPITDPYVVHHGALGSFATVYLPDEVAKKDIIHELAGMRGMACVLSREEAALSFELPEDRIGDLVCVSSRFTVIGTSASRHDLSGLDVPLRSHGGMSEQGVPLILNRPVPGLDINRRWRNFDAFDLALNYC
;
A
#
# COMPACT_ATOMS: atom_id res chain seq x y z
N GLN A 1 25.76 2.05 2.02
CA GLN A 1 27.03 2.42 2.69
C GLN A 1 26.89 2.42 4.21
N MET A 2 25.99 3.22 4.81
CA MET A 2 25.82 3.21 6.28
C MET A 2 25.29 1.88 6.84
N ILE A 3 24.18 1.37 6.31
CA ILE A 3 23.57 0.10 6.78
C ILE A 3 24.52 -1.09 6.59
N ASP A 4 25.16 -1.18 5.43
CA ASP A 4 26.10 -2.24 5.07
C ASP A 4 27.25 -2.41 6.07
N ARG A 5 27.81 -1.29 6.58
CA ARG A 5 28.84 -1.33 7.62
C ARG A 5 28.33 -2.00 8.90
N TYR A 6 27.13 -1.65 9.36
CA TYR A 6 26.56 -2.26 10.58
C TYR A 6 26.20 -3.72 10.38
N LEU A 7 25.78 -4.12 9.18
CA LEU A 7 25.55 -5.53 8.86
C LEU A 7 26.85 -6.34 8.92
N ALA A 8 27.96 -5.79 8.44
CA ALA A 8 29.28 -6.41 8.53
C ALA A 8 29.75 -6.54 9.99
N GLU A 9 29.53 -5.52 10.83
CA GLU A 9 29.83 -5.58 12.26
C GLU A 9 29.02 -6.67 12.97
N LEU A 10 27.72 -6.77 12.70
CA LEU A 10 26.85 -7.82 13.26
C LEU A 10 27.26 -9.22 12.79
N ASP A 11 27.63 -9.39 11.53
CA ASP A 11 28.09 -10.67 11.00
C ASP A 11 29.43 -11.09 11.65
N ALA A 12 30.36 -10.14 11.82
CA ALA A 12 31.63 -10.38 12.50
C ALA A 12 31.47 -10.74 13.98
N MET A 13 30.39 -10.31 14.63
CA MET A 13 30.00 -10.75 15.99
C MET A 13 29.42 -12.17 16.02
N GLY A 14 29.24 -12.81 14.86
CA GLY A 14 28.67 -14.15 14.73
C GLY A 14 27.15 -14.19 14.73
N CYS A 15 26.47 -13.05 14.65
CA CYS A 15 25.00 -12.99 14.62
C CYS A 15 24.43 -13.71 13.38
N VAL A 16 23.26 -14.34 13.55
CA VAL A 16 22.40 -14.73 12.42
C VAL A 16 21.55 -13.51 12.07
N ILE A 17 21.54 -13.14 10.79
CA ILE A 17 20.91 -11.91 10.29
C ILE A 17 19.94 -12.28 9.18
N ALA A 18 18.68 -11.87 9.36
CA ALA A 18 17.69 -11.78 8.29
C ALA A 18 17.43 -10.31 7.96
N ILE A 19 17.52 -9.95 6.68
CA ILE A 19 17.24 -8.61 6.18
C ILE A 19 15.99 -8.67 5.31
N THR A 20 15.01 -7.84 5.63
CA THR A 20 13.80 -7.66 4.83
C THR A 20 13.31 -6.22 4.91
N ALA A 21 12.17 -5.92 4.30
CA ALA A 21 11.49 -4.64 4.41
C ALA A 21 10.01 -4.86 4.73
N ASP A 22 9.41 -3.84 5.34
CA ASP A 22 7.97 -3.72 5.51
C ASP A 22 7.25 -3.62 4.16
N HIS A 23 7.75 -2.77 3.27
CA HIS A 23 7.25 -2.60 1.90
C HIS A 23 8.30 -1.99 0.97
N GLY A 24 8.00 -2.02 -0.33
CA GLY A 24 8.75 -1.32 -1.37
C GLY A 24 8.42 0.18 -1.46
N MET A 25 8.92 0.82 -2.51
CA MET A 25 8.72 2.25 -2.78
C MET A 25 8.80 2.54 -4.28
N ASN A 26 7.80 3.21 -4.85
CA ASN A 26 7.79 3.60 -6.27
C ASN A 26 7.58 5.11 -6.45
N ALA A 27 7.96 5.62 -7.62
CA ALA A 27 7.54 6.94 -8.06
C ALA A 27 6.03 6.96 -8.30
N LYS A 28 5.36 8.07 -7.97
CA LYS A 28 3.91 8.24 -8.04
C LYS A 28 3.54 9.49 -8.84
N VAL A 29 4.15 9.61 -10.01
CA VAL A 29 4.06 10.77 -10.89
C VAL A 29 3.61 10.36 -12.28
N GLY A 30 2.82 11.21 -12.92
CA GLY A 30 2.39 11.07 -14.29
C GLY A 30 3.49 11.45 -15.29
N MET A 31 3.18 11.34 -16.59
CA MET A 31 4.11 11.68 -17.68
C MET A 31 4.52 13.17 -17.69
N ASN A 32 3.74 14.03 -17.05
CA ASN A 32 4.04 15.46 -16.87
C ASN A 32 4.94 15.73 -15.65
N GLY A 33 5.39 14.70 -14.92
CA GLY A 33 6.21 14.83 -13.73
C GLY A 33 5.46 15.24 -12.46
N MET A 34 4.16 15.51 -12.56
CA MET A 34 3.31 15.87 -11.43
C MET A 34 2.78 14.62 -10.72
N PRO A 35 2.42 14.69 -9.42
CA PRO A 35 1.72 13.59 -8.74
C PRO A 35 0.51 13.10 -9.53
N ASP A 36 0.39 11.79 -9.72
CA ASP A 36 -0.77 11.17 -10.35
C ASP A 36 -1.73 10.71 -9.24
N VAL A 37 -2.80 11.47 -9.02
CA VAL A 37 -3.69 11.32 -7.85
C VAL A 37 -5.11 11.06 -8.30
N ILE A 38 -5.71 9.99 -7.77
CA ILE A 38 -7.16 9.76 -7.81
C ILE A 38 -7.76 10.39 -6.56
N TYR A 39 -8.52 11.48 -6.71
CA TYR A 39 -9.28 12.08 -5.61
C TYR A 39 -10.59 11.33 -5.43
N LEU A 40 -10.51 10.23 -4.67
CA LEU A 40 -11.60 9.25 -4.61
C LEU A 40 -12.83 9.79 -3.89
N GLN A 41 -12.68 10.69 -2.90
CA GLN A 41 -13.84 11.32 -2.27
C GLN A 41 -14.57 12.22 -3.26
N ASP A 42 -13.85 13.02 -4.06
CA ASP A 42 -14.49 13.91 -5.05
C ASP A 42 -15.27 13.09 -6.08
N TRP A 43 -14.73 11.93 -6.50
CA TRP A 43 -15.44 11.00 -7.36
C TRP A 43 -16.73 10.48 -6.69
N PHE A 44 -16.67 10.01 -5.45
CA PHE A 44 -17.86 9.55 -4.73
C PHE A 44 -18.90 10.65 -4.53
N ASP A 45 -18.46 11.85 -4.14
CA ASP A 45 -19.33 13.01 -3.93
C ASP A 45 -20.07 13.38 -5.22
N GLN A 46 -19.43 13.21 -6.38
CA GLN A 46 -20.05 13.39 -7.69
C GLN A 46 -21.03 12.27 -8.05
N GLN A 47 -20.67 11.00 -7.80
CA GLN A 47 -21.50 9.86 -8.24
C GLN A 47 -22.73 9.63 -7.39
N ILE A 48 -22.58 9.65 -6.06
CA ILE A 48 -23.66 9.24 -5.15
C ILE A 48 -24.18 10.39 -4.30
N GLY A 49 -23.46 11.51 -4.25
CA GLY A 49 -23.83 12.72 -3.52
C GLY A 49 -22.83 13.08 -2.42
N LEU A 50 -22.68 14.39 -2.18
CA LEU A 50 -21.70 14.97 -1.27
C LEU A 50 -21.75 14.35 0.13
N GLY A 51 -20.61 13.79 0.57
CA GLY A 51 -20.42 13.28 1.93
C GLY A 51 -21.15 11.98 2.24
N ARG A 52 -21.74 11.30 1.24
CA ARG A 52 -22.45 10.04 1.47
C ARG A 52 -21.52 8.85 1.66
N ALA A 53 -20.46 8.75 0.87
CA ALA A 53 -19.37 7.82 1.16
C ALA A 53 -18.32 8.48 2.05
N ARG A 54 -17.55 7.64 2.75
CA ARG A 54 -16.37 8.08 3.50
C ARG A 54 -15.14 7.35 3.01
N VAL A 55 -14.24 8.08 2.33
CA VAL A 55 -12.92 7.59 1.95
C VAL A 55 -11.94 7.76 3.11
N ILE A 56 -11.23 6.69 3.46
CA ILE A 56 -10.18 6.66 4.48
C ILE A 56 -8.85 6.28 3.83
N LEU A 57 -7.81 7.06 4.12
CA LEU A 57 -6.43 6.83 3.70
C LEU A 57 -5.64 6.33 4.92
N PRO A 58 -5.42 5.02 5.08
CA PRO A 58 -4.81 4.46 6.30
C PRO A 58 -3.27 4.58 6.33
N ILE A 59 -2.66 5.25 5.35
CA ILE A 59 -1.20 5.41 5.26
C ILE A 59 -0.63 6.28 6.38
N THR A 60 -1.37 7.28 6.85
CA THR A 60 -0.95 8.17 7.95
C THR A 60 -2.13 8.49 8.86
N ASP A 61 -1.85 9.17 9.97
CA ASP A 61 -2.89 9.74 10.82
C ASP A 61 -3.81 10.68 10.04
N PRO A 62 -5.12 10.73 10.38
CA PRO A 62 -6.13 11.43 9.61
C PRO A 62 -6.00 12.96 9.62
N TYR A 63 -5.12 13.51 10.45
CA TYR A 63 -4.88 14.96 10.57
C TYR A 63 -3.72 15.47 9.71
N VAL A 64 -3.02 14.57 9.01
CA VAL A 64 -1.97 14.94 8.05
C VAL A 64 -2.63 15.41 6.75
N VAL A 65 -2.44 16.68 6.41
CA VAL A 65 -2.99 17.32 5.18
C VAL A 65 -1.94 17.59 4.11
N HIS A 66 -0.67 17.28 4.40
CA HIS A 66 0.42 17.39 3.43
C HIS A 66 0.53 16.11 2.59
N HIS A 67 1.25 16.18 1.47
CA HIS A 67 1.50 15.11 0.51
C HIS A 67 1.92 13.74 1.09
N GLY A 68 2.35 13.68 2.36
CA GLY A 68 2.59 12.44 3.10
C GLY A 68 1.33 11.56 3.30
N ALA A 69 0.12 12.13 3.18
CA ALA A 69 -1.14 11.38 3.29
C ALA A 69 -1.57 10.68 1.99
N LEU A 70 -0.71 10.62 0.97
CA LEU A 70 -0.99 10.00 -0.33
C LEU A 70 -0.34 8.61 -0.43
N GLY A 71 -1.17 7.57 -0.44
CA GLY A 71 -0.75 6.17 -0.62
C GLY A 71 -1.49 5.50 -1.76
N SER A 72 -1.07 4.30 -2.13
CA SER A 72 -1.70 3.51 -3.19
C SER A 72 -2.78 2.53 -2.69
N PHE A 73 -3.28 2.75 -1.46
CA PHE A 73 -4.34 1.96 -0.83
C PHE A 73 -5.33 2.90 -0.12
N ALA A 74 -6.62 2.65 -0.30
CA ALA A 74 -7.69 3.32 0.43
C ALA A 74 -8.78 2.33 0.80
N THR A 75 -9.52 2.64 1.86
CA THR A 75 -10.74 1.93 2.21
C THR A 75 -11.92 2.89 2.27
N VAL A 76 -13.09 2.42 1.85
CA VAL A 76 -14.28 3.27 1.66
C VAL A 76 -15.46 2.67 2.39
N TYR A 77 -16.14 3.50 3.19
CA TYR A 77 -17.44 3.16 3.77
C TYR A 77 -18.55 3.75 2.91
N LEU A 78 -19.56 2.95 2.60
CA LEU A 78 -20.68 3.31 1.73
C LEU A 78 -21.99 3.36 2.53
N PRO A 79 -22.97 4.17 2.10
CA PRO A 79 -24.35 4.02 2.57
C PRO A 79 -24.92 2.65 2.20
N ASP A 80 -25.81 2.11 3.03
CA ASP A 80 -26.42 0.78 2.85
C ASP A 80 -27.22 0.67 1.53
N GLU A 81 -27.79 1.78 1.06
CA GLU A 81 -28.59 1.86 -0.16
C GLU A 81 -27.76 1.84 -1.46
N VAL A 82 -26.42 1.95 -1.38
CA VAL A 82 -25.56 1.97 -2.57
C VAL A 82 -25.23 0.55 -3.01
N ALA A 83 -25.52 0.24 -4.28
CA ALA A 83 -25.18 -1.04 -4.88
C ALA A 83 -23.65 -1.18 -5.05
N LYS A 84 -22.99 -1.87 -4.11
CA LYS A 84 -21.53 -2.07 -4.09
C LYS A 84 -20.97 -2.58 -5.42
N LYS A 85 -21.69 -3.50 -6.08
CA LYS A 85 -21.27 -4.11 -7.35
C LYS A 85 -21.13 -3.10 -8.48
N ASP A 86 -22.04 -2.14 -8.58
CA ASP A 86 -22.01 -1.12 -9.63
C ASP A 86 -20.82 -0.17 -9.41
N ILE A 87 -20.60 0.25 -8.16
CA ILE A 87 -19.44 1.06 -7.77
C ILE A 87 -18.11 0.33 -8.06
N ILE A 88 -18.01 -0.96 -7.72
CA ILE A 88 -16.82 -1.77 -8.03
C ILE A 88 -16.57 -1.79 -9.54
N HIS A 89 -17.62 -2.01 -10.34
CA HIS A 89 -17.51 -2.06 -11.80
C HIS A 89 -17.00 -0.74 -12.38
N GLU A 90 -17.57 0.40 -11.95
CA GLU A 90 -17.16 1.72 -12.40
C GLU A 90 -15.73 2.06 -12.01
N LEU A 91 -15.37 1.84 -10.73
CA LEU A 91 -14.01 2.12 -10.24
C LEU A 91 -12.96 1.18 -10.86
N ALA A 92 -13.31 -0.07 -11.17
CA ALA A 92 -12.41 -0.98 -11.89
C ALA A 92 -12.09 -0.50 -13.32
N GLY A 93 -12.98 0.28 -13.93
CA GLY A 93 -12.74 0.94 -15.22
C GLY A 93 -11.95 2.24 -15.12
N MET A 94 -11.69 2.75 -13.92
CA MET A 94 -10.98 4.02 -13.72
C MET A 94 -9.49 3.88 -14.03
N ARG A 95 -8.98 4.76 -14.91
CA ARG A 95 -7.55 4.84 -15.19
C ARG A 95 -6.77 5.07 -13.89
N GLY A 96 -5.75 4.26 -13.67
CA GLY A 96 -4.88 4.35 -12.49
C GLY A 96 -5.38 3.52 -11.31
N MET A 97 -6.57 2.91 -11.38
CA MET A 97 -7.03 1.90 -10.42
C MET A 97 -6.49 0.53 -10.83
N ALA A 98 -5.87 -0.20 -9.90
CA ALA A 98 -5.35 -1.55 -10.14
C ALA A 98 -6.38 -2.62 -9.78
N CYS A 99 -7.03 -2.49 -8.62
CA CYS A 99 -8.16 -3.33 -8.25
C CYS A 99 -9.07 -2.63 -7.25
N VAL A 100 -10.32 -3.10 -7.22
CA VAL A 100 -11.35 -2.69 -6.27
C VAL A 100 -12.01 -3.97 -5.79
N LEU A 101 -12.00 -4.19 -4.49
CA LEU A 101 -12.50 -5.41 -3.85
C LEU A 101 -13.61 -5.04 -2.88
N SER A 102 -14.57 -5.95 -2.72
CA SER A 102 -15.46 -5.90 -1.57
C SER A 102 -14.69 -6.08 -0.26
N ARG A 103 -15.32 -5.73 0.86
CA ARG A 103 -14.79 -5.99 2.20
C ARG A 103 -14.33 -7.45 2.36
N GLU A 104 -15.18 -8.39 2.00
CA GLU A 104 -14.98 -9.83 2.17
C GLU A 104 -13.85 -10.33 1.26
N GLU A 105 -13.83 -9.89 0.00
CA GLU A 105 -12.77 -10.23 -0.96
C GLU A 105 -11.42 -9.68 -0.51
N ALA A 106 -11.38 -8.45 0.03
CA ALA A 106 -10.16 -7.83 0.53
C ALA A 106 -9.66 -8.52 1.82
N ALA A 107 -10.55 -8.82 2.76
CA ALA A 107 -10.23 -9.56 3.98
C ALA A 107 -9.59 -10.92 3.64
N LEU A 108 -10.16 -11.64 2.67
CA LEU A 108 -9.63 -12.92 2.22
C LEU A 108 -8.31 -12.78 1.46
N SER A 109 -8.24 -11.87 0.49
CA SER A 109 -7.10 -11.76 -0.43
C SER A 109 -5.85 -11.17 0.23
N PHE A 110 -6.06 -10.27 1.20
CA PHE A 110 -4.99 -9.55 1.88
C PHE A 110 -4.83 -9.94 3.34
N GLU A 111 -5.59 -10.93 3.81
CA GLU A 111 -5.54 -11.46 5.19
C GLU A 111 -5.82 -10.35 6.23
N LEU A 112 -6.83 -9.52 5.96
CA LEU A 112 -7.17 -8.35 6.77
C LEU A 112 -8.32 -8.61 7.75
N PRO A 113 -8.33 -7.95 8.92
CA PRO A 113 -9.46 -7.99 9.85
C PRO A 113 -10.68 -7.27 9.24
N GLU A 114 -11.70 -8.05 8.92
CA GLU A 114 -12.92 -7.59 8.25
C GLU A 114 -13.63 -6.45 9.01
N ASP A 115 -13.60 -6.49 10.34
CA ASP A 115 -14.20 -5.51 11.24
C ASP A 115 -13.49 -4.14 11.27
N ARG A 116 -12.32 -4.01 10.61
CA ARG A 116 -11.51 -2.78 10.59
C ARG A 116 -11.34 -2.17 9.20
N ILE A 117 -12.00 -2.73 8.19
CA ILE A 117 -11.98 -2.22 6.82
C ILE A 117 -13.39 -1.80 6.38
N GLY A 118 -13.44 -0.80 5.50
CA GLY A 118 -14.66 -0.30 4.90
C GLY A 118 -15.34 -1.33 4.00
N ASP A 119 -16.45 -0.92 3.40
CA ASP A 119 -17.23 -1.74 2.47
C ASP A 119 -16.47 -2.09 1.20
N LEU A 120 -15.53 -1.24 0.80
CA LEU A 120 -14.64 -1.43 -0.33
C LEU A 120 -13.18 -1.19 0.07
N VAL A 121 -12.28 -1.89 -0.64
CA VAL A 121 -10.85 -1.61 -0.66
C VAL A 121 -10.45 -1.25 -2.09
N CYS A 122 -9.77 -0.12 -2.25
CA CYS A 122 -9.28 0.38 -3.52
C CYS A 122 -7.75 0.39 -3.51
N VAL A 123 -7.14 -0.20 -4.54
CA VAL A 123 -5.69 -0.21 -4.72
C VAL A 123 -5.36 0.40 -6.07
N SER A 124 -4.49 1.41 -6.08
CA SER A 124 -4.09 2.09 -7.32
C SER A 124 -2.90 1.41 -7.98
N SER A 125 -2.68 1.77 -9.25
CA SER A 125 -1.59 1.30 -10.09
C SER A 125 -0.23 1.84 -9.64
N ARG A 126 0.84 1.29 -10.21
CA ARG A 126 2.23 1.54 -9.78
C ARG A 126 2.60 3.01 -9.62
N PHE A 127 2.13 3.87 -10.52
CA PHE A 127 2.51 5.29 -10.55
C PHE A 127 1.43 6.22 -10.00
N THR A 128 0.33 5.69 -9.46
CA THR A 128 -0.82 6.48 -9.03
C THR A 128 -1.00 6.33 -7.53
N VAL A 129 -1.42 7.40 -6.85
CA VAL A 129 -1.85 7.40 -5.44
C VAL A 129 -3.33 7.75 -5.33
N ILE A 130 -3.92 7.42 -4.19
CA ILE A 130 -5.31 7.73 -3.86
C ILE A 130 -5.30 8.83 -2.79
N GLY A 131 -5.97 9.92 -3.11
CA GLY A 131 -6.31 11.00 -2.18
C GLY A 131 -7.77 10.93 -1.78
N THR A 132 -8.16 11.81 -0.85
CA THR A 132 -9.56 12.02 -0.50
C THR A 132 -10.16 13.03 -1.48
N SER A 133 -10.17 14.31 -1.12
CA SER A 133 -10.64 15.42 -1.97
C SER A 133 -9.46 16.31 -2.34
N ALA A 134 -9.43 16.87 -3.55
CA ALA A 134 -8.35 17.76 -3.98
C ALA A 134 -8.16 18.96 -3.03
N SER A 135 -9.27 19.49 -2.50
CA SER A 135 -9.26 20.59 -1.53
C SER A 135 -8.64 20.25 -0.16
N ARG A 136 -8.40 18.97 0.14
CA ARG A 136 -7.84 18.49 1.41
C ARG A 136 -6.38 18.06 1.32
N HIS A 137 -5.77 18.16 0.14
CA HIS A 137 -4.38 17.78 -0.09
C HIS A 137 -3.59 19.01 -0.53
N ASP A 138 -2.67 19.46 0.32
CA ASP A 138 -1.73 20.52 -0.05
C ASP A 138 -0.46 19.91 -0.65
N LEU A 139 -0.31 20.09 -1.96
CA LEU A 139 0.84 19.62 -2.74
C LEU A 139 1.93 20.68 -2.90
N SER A 140 1.74 21.90 -2.39
CA SER A 140 2.69 23.00 -2.60
C SER A 140 4.06 22.75 -1.95
N GLY A 141 4.12 21.94 -0.89
CA GLY A 141 5.36 21.53 -0.23
C GLY A 141 6.09 20.35 -0.86
N LEU A 142 5.69 19.91 -2.06
CA LEU A 142 6.33 18.79 -2.75
C LEU A 142 7.48 19.29 -3.64
N ASP A 143 8.69 19.38 -3.10
CA ASP A 143 9.88 19.89 -3.81
C ASP A 143 10.55 18.85 -4.73
N VAL A 144 10.18 17.57 -4.61
CA VAL A 144 10.74 16.45 -5.37
C VAL A 144 9.62 15.55 -5.91
N PRO A 145 9.84 14.81 -7.01
CA PRO A 145 8.82 13.89 -7.54
C PRO A 145 8.29 12.94 -6.46
N LEU A 146 6.96 12.85 -6.34
CA LEU A 146 6.31 12.05 -5.30
C LEU A 146 6.77 10.60 -5.39
N ARG A 147 7.15 10.04 -4.24
CA ARG A 147 7.38 8.62 -4.05
C ARG A 147 6.53 8.16 -2.88
N SER A 148 5.83 7.05 -3.06
CA SER A 148 4.98 6.48 -2.01
C SER A 148 4.81 4.97 -2.22
N HIS A 149 3.99 4.37 -1.37
CA HIS A 149 3.74 2.94 -1.26
C HIS A 149 2.28 2.64 -0.87
N GLY A 150 2.03 1.39 -0.50
CA GLY A 150 0.74 0.89 -0.03
C GLY A 150 0.01 -0.01 -1.03
N GLY A 151 0.40 0.02 -2.30
CA GLY A 151 -0.22 -0.78 -3.35
C GLY A 151 0.47 -2.13 -3.57
N MET A 152 -0.11 -2.95 -4.44
CA MET A 152 0.47 -4.25 -4.82
C MET A 152 1.83 -4.11 -5.51
N SER A 153 2.10 -2.98 -6.18
CA SER A 153 3.38 -2.69 -6.82
C SER A 153 4.54 -2.48 -5.86
N GLU A 154 4.27 -2.34 -4.56
CA GLU A 154 5.26 -2.23 -3.49
C GLU A 154 5.32 -3.49 -2.61
N GLN A 155 4.64 -4.59 -2.98
CA GLN A 155 4.63 -5.81 -2.16
C GLN A 155 5.94 -6.61 -2.24
N GLY A 156 6.66 -6.53 -3.36
CA GLY A 156 7.94 -7.23 -3.54
C GLY A 156 9.05 -6.61 -2.69
N VAL A 157 9.58 -7.36 -1.72
CA VAL A 157 10.63 -6.93 -0.80
C VAL A 157 11.74 -7.98 -0.71
N PRO A 158 12.99 -7.59 -0.39
CA PRO A 158 14.08 -8.54 -0.23
C PRO A 158 13.85 -9.44 1.00
N LEU A 159 14.40 -10.65 0.94
CA LEU A 159 14.52 -11.56 2.09
C LEU A 159 15.90 -12.22 2.00
N ILE A 160 16.85 -11.70 2.78
CA ILE A 160 18.28 -12.03 2.66
C ILE A 160 18.76 -12.58 4.00
N LEU A 161 19.53 -13.66 3.97
CA LEU A 161 20.12 -14.30 5.15
C LEU A 161 21.65 -14.35 5.01
N ASN A 162 22.37 -14.17 6.12
CA ASN A 162 23.83 -14.30 6.16
C ASN A 162 24.31 -15.74 6.45
N ARG A 163 23.41 -16.72 6.40
CA ARG A 163 23.69 -18.15 6.59
C ARG A 163 23.10 -18.96 5.44
N PRO A 164 23.75 -20.07 5.02
CA PRO A 164 23.18 -20.98 4.04
C PRO A 164 21.95 -21.68 4.62
N VAL A 165 20.96 -21.93 3.78
CA VAL A 165 19.67 -22.50 4.17
C VAL A 165 19.38 -23.73 3.32
N PRO A 166 20.05 -24.87 3.59
CA PRO A 166 19.92 -26.05 2.73
C PRO A 166 18.50 -26.62 2.79
N GLY A 167 17.97 -26.99 1.62
CA GLY A 167 16.64 -27.61 1.53
C GLY A 167 15.46 -26.63 1.61
N LEU A 168 15.71 -25.32 1.55
CA LEU A 168 14.65 -24.31 1.47
C LEU A 168 13.79 -24.53 0.22
N ASP A 169 12.47 -24.60 0.39
CA ASP A 169 11.55 -24.65 -0.75
C ASP A 169 11.47 -23.27 -1.42
N ILE A 170 12.13 -23.13 -2.57
CA ILE A 170 12.14 -21.92 -3.38
C ILE A 170 10.81 -21.69 -4.13
N ASN A 171 9.90 -22.66 -4.15
CA ASN A 171 8.59 -22.52 -4.78
C ASN A 171 7.51 -22.00 -3.80
N ARG A 172 7.77 -22.04 -2.49
CA ARG A 172 6.89 -21.41 -1.49
C ARG A 172 6.83 -19.90 -1.73
N ARG A 173 5.63 -19.31 -1.57
CA ARG A 173 5.47 -17.85 -1.51
C ARG A 173 5.91 -17.33 -0.15
N TRP A 174 7.18 -16.97 -0.04
CA TRP A 174 7.76 -16.37 1.17
C TRP A 174 7.20 -14.97 1.44
N ARG A 175 7.08 -14.63 2.72
CA ARG A 175 6.56 -13.36 3.22
C ARG A 175 7.64 -12.67 4.05
N ASN A 176 7.62 -11.34 4.12
CA ASN A 176 8.56 -10.59 4.96
C ASN A 176 8.46 -10.98 6.45
N PHE A 177 7.26 -11.32 6.92
CA PHE A 177 7.06 -11.83 8.28
C PHE A 177 7.58 -13.25 8.53
N ASP A 178 8.07 -13.97 7.50
CA ASP A 178 8.78 -15.24 7.67
C ASP A 178 10.25 -15.03 8.09
N ALA A 179 10.75 -13.78 8.16
CA ALA A 179 12.15 -13.47 8.45
C ALA A 179 12.68 -14.13 9.74
N PHE A 180 11.88 -14.16 10.82
CA PHE A 180 12.26 -14.82 12.05
C PHE A 180 12.21 -16.35 11.95
N ASP A 181 11.23 -16.92 11.25
CA ASP A 181 11.15 -18.37 11.03
C ASP A 181 12.40 -18.86 10.29
N LEU A 182 12.77 -18.14 9.22
CA LEU A 182 13.99 -18.42 8.47
C LEU A 182 15.25 -18.32 9.33
N ALA A 183 15.40 -17.24 10.10
CA ALA A 183 16.59 -17.01 10.92
C ALA A 183 16.73 -17.99 12.10
N LEU A 184 15.63 -18.48 12.67
CA LEU A 184 15.64 -19.28 13.89
C LEU A 184 15.51 -20.79 13.64
N ASN A 185 14.82 -21.18 12.58
CA ASN A 185 14.47 -22.58 12.33
C ASN A 185 15.16 -23.17 11.09
N TYR A 186 15.73 -22.35 10.21
CA TYR A 186 16.40 -22.82 9.00
C TYR A 186 17.89 -22.48 8.89
N CYS A 187 18.38 -21.51 9.69
CA CYS A 187 19.79 -21.08 9.70
C CYS A 187 20.63 -21.76 10.78
#